data_AF-A0A2N1R0X6-F1
#
_entry.id   AF-A0A2N1R0X6-F1
#
_cell.length_a   1.000
_cell.length_b   1.000
_cell.length_c   1.000
_cell.angle_alpha   90.00
_cell.angle_beta   90.00
_cell.angle_gamma   90.00
#
_symmetry.space_group_name_H-M   'P 1'
#
loop_
_entity.id
_entity.type
_entity.pdbx_description
1 polymer ?
#
loop_
_entity_poly.entity_id
_entity_poly.type
_entity_poly.pdbx_seq_one_letter_code
_entity_poly.pdbx_strand_id
1 'polypeptide(L)'
;MTRSHPPRRLALSVVMALVLALAAIFPALGFEIRLNGVARSMLSDERLRALSYSIPTPASMERGLALSELLPPLIEAWQIDCLGSGGAKSWTGEDLADRLPEFYLIQGAEGWDLLHGDTRIRFLASIDVKGDASHEGELEVWLSWEGVPELKAEIQRWASLTGAKVRAVDVPDTRSKLLAVQRGGGRGPDLLMIQSDNVPDLIQAQALQPLDRIDASGLDPKGRAAFGLDGRLWAMPFYFDTQLVFYDKKQVKAPPDMGWTTADLEILAAGIRAGGKKPLSWNVYSAYWLLSFAMGFGKPAIADPDGGVRPDDPGTKRGVAWILAMIDKGYLEPLERDAMVGRFASGDIAMILSGSYSIPEFERIGLDFGVAPYPVVSATGKPIVPLLDYKGFAMTRTTKAPVSARRLIEHLSGIGVQQRFTAALSKLPANSGAWKVSEKSNRYHAVLARSAEIGAVIPPSSGYSAYKNTMWKILRFILAGSMKPDAALAEARRLIDANLAER
;
A
#
# COMPACT_ATOMS: atom_id res chain seq x y z
N MET A 1 -20.36 -33.77 76.10
CA MET A 1 -20.96 -33.94 74.75
C MET A 1 -20.46 -32.81 73.87
N THR A 2 -19.37 -33.04 73.14
CA THR A 2 -18.74 -32.03 72.26
C THR A 2 -18.68 -32.62 70.86
N ARG A 3 -19.50 -32.08 69.94
CA ARG A 3 -19.48 -32.42 68.51
C ARG A 3 -18.38 -31.59 67.83
N SER A 4 -17.38 -32.26 67.27
CA SER A 4 -16.36 -31.67 66.42
C SER A 4 -16.83 -31.62 64.95
N HIS A 5 -16.69 -30.47 64.31
CA HIS A 5 -16.82 -30.31 62.86
C HIS A 5 -15.54 -30.81 62.15
N PRO A 6 -15.64 -31.46 60.97
CA PRO A 6 -14.49 -31.73 60.13
C PRO A 6 -14.07 -30.46 59.33
N PRO A 7 -12.79 -30.34 58.91
CA PRO A 7 -12.25 -29.10 58.40
C PRO A 7 -12.61 -28.86 56.93
N ARG A 8 -13.16 -27.66 56.64
CA ARG A 8 -13.41 -27.10 55.29
C ARG A 8 -12.14 -26.90 54.42
N ARG A 9 -10.95 -27.25 54.92
CA ARG A 9 -9.67 -27.01 54.21
C ARG A 9 -9.28 -28.08 53.20
N LEU A 10 -9.83 -29.30 53.26
CA LEU A 10 -9.53 -30.33 52.25
C LEU A 10 -10.31 -30.14 50.94
N ALA A 11 -11.51 -29.56 50.99
CA ALA A 11 -12.35 -29.39 49.79
C ALA A 11 -11.76 -28.34 48.82
N LEU A 12 -11.17 -27.25 49.32
CA LEU A 12 -10.55 -26.23 48.46
C LEU A 12 -9.25 -26.73 47.80
N SER A 13 -8.44 -27.50 48.53
CA SER A 13 -7.18 -28.04 48.02
C SER A 13 -7.37 -29.12 46.97
N VAL A 14 -8.44 -29.93 47.08
CA VAL A 14 -8.78 -30.96 46.08
C VAL A 14 -9.39 -30.33 44.83
N VAL A 15 -10.19 -29.26 44.95
CA VAL A 15 -10.71 -28.51 43.79
C VAL A 15 -9.59 -27.75 43.07
N MET A 16 -8.66 -27.14 43.80
CA MET A 16 -7.51 -26.43 43.21
C MET A 16 -6.49 -27.40 42.59
N ALA A 17 -6.31 -28.59 43.18
CA ALA A 17 -5.51 -29.67 42.59
C ALA A 17 -6.20 -30.32 41.39
N LEU A 18 -7.54 -30.39 41.33
CA LEU A 18 -8.25 -30.83 40.12
C LEU A 18 -8.15 -29.80 38.99
N VAL A 19 -8.22 -28.49 39.29
CA VAL A 19 -8.04 -27.42 38.29
C VAL A 19 -6.60 -27.40 37.75
N LEU A 20 -5.60 -27.64 38.61
CA LEU A 20 -4.19 -27.77 38.21
C LEU A 20 -3.88 -29.10 37.50
N ALA A 21 -4.58 -30.19 37.84
CA ALA A 21 -4.42 -31.48 37.17
C ALA A 21 -5.14 -31.54 35.80
N LEU A 22 -6.20 -30.76 35.60
CA LEU A 22 -6.82 -30.54 34.28
C LEU A 22 -5.96 -29.63 33.37
N ALA A 23 -5.10 -28.79 33.94
CA ALA A 23 -4.12 -28.01 33.16
C ALA A 23 -2.93 -28.85 32.65
N ALA A 24 -2.71 -30.05 33.21
CA ALA A 24 -1.59 -30.93 32.87
C ALA A 24 -1.93 -32.00 31.80
N ILE A 25 -3.13 -31.97 31.22
CA ILE A 25 -3.55 -32.80 30.09
C ILE A 25 -3.92 -31.88 28.91
N PHE A 26 -2.98 -31.08 28.45
CA PHE A 26 -3.10 -30.44 27.14
C PHE A 26 -1.88 -30.76 26.27
N PRO A 27 -1.88 -31.95 25.65
CA PRO A 27 -1.30 -32.07 24.33
C PRO A 27 -2.43 -32.41 23.33
N ALA A 28 -2.54 -31.59 22.28
CA ALA A 28 -3.23 -31.84 21.01
C ALA A 28 -4.61 -31.19 20.69
N LEU A 29 -5.19 -30.31 21.52
CA LEU A 29 -6.45 -29.63 21.18
C LEU A 29 -6.27 -28.10 21.21
N GLY A 30 -6.70 -27.44 20.13
CA GLY A 30 -6.51 -25.99 19.91
C GLY A 30 -7.10 -25.10 21.00
N PHE A 31 -6.77 -23.81 20.95
CA PHE A 31 -7.29 -22.80 21.88
C PHE A 31 -8.72 -22.37 21.51
N GLU A 32 -9.47 -21.88 22.49
CA GLU A 32 -10.83 -21.37 22.27
C GLU A 32 -10.85 -19.84 22.16
N ILE A 33 -11.64 -19.29 21.24
CA ILE A 33 -11.99 -17.86 21.21
C ILE A 33 -13.46 -17.71 21.57
N ARG A 34 -13.75 -16.81 22.51
CA ARG A 34 -15.10 -16.44 22.94
C ARG A 34 -15.35 -14.96 22.70
N LEU A 35 -16.62 -14.63 22.45
CA LEU A 35 -17.14 -13.27 22.46
C LEU A 35 -18.26 -13.21 23.50
N ASN A 36 -18.11 -12.39 24.53
CA ASN A 36 -19.02 -12.30 25.66
C ASN A 36 -19.31 -13.67 26.31
N GLY A 37 -18.27 -14.50 26.48
CA GLY A 37 -18.38 -15.84 27.04
C GLY A 37 -18.99 -16.89 26.09
N VAL A 38 -19.39 -16.52 24.88
CA VAL A 38 -19.93 -17.44 23.87
C VAL A 38 -18.81 -17.94 22.96
N ALA A 39 -18.62 -19.25 22.91
CA ALA A 39 -17.65 -19.90 22.04
C ALA A 39 -17.88 -19.56 20.55
N ARG A 40 -16.83 -19.16 19.85
CA ARG A 40 -16.83 -18.97 18.39
C ARG A 40 -16.45 -20.28 17.70
N SER A 41 -17.04 -20.51 16.53
CA SER A 41 -16.57 -21.60 15.67
C SER A 41 -15.14 -21.30 15.23
N MET A 42 -14.20 -22.17 15.59
CA MET A 42 -12.80 -22.04 15.26
C MET A 42 -12.47 -22.82 13.99
N LEU A 43 -11.58 -22.24 13.18
CA LEU A 43 -10.93 -22.97 12.10
C LEU A 43 -10.06 -24.09 12.68
N SER A 44 -9.80 -25.12 11.87
CA SER A 44 -8.81 -26.14 12.24
C SER A 44 -7.43 -25.52 12.42
N ASP A 45 -6.60 -26.15 13.26
CA ASP A 45 -5.22 -25.71 13.49
C ASP A 45 -4.42 -25.61 12.17
N GLU A 46 -4.56 -26.62 11.30
CA GLU A 46 -3.98 -26.62 9.95
C GLU A 46 -4.39 -25.38 9.16
N ARG A 47 -5.68 -25.02 9.19
CA ARG A 47 -6.18 -23.85 8.47
C ARG A 47 -5.64 -22.56 9.08
N LEU A 48 -5.61 -22.42 10.40
CA LEU A 48 -5.02 -21.24 11.07
C LEU A 48 -3.52 -21.09 10.72
N ARG A 49 -2.78 -22.20 10.68
CA ARG A 49 -1.37 -22.19 10.30
C ARG A 49 -1.17 -21.79 8.85
N ALA A 50 -2.02 -22.27 7.94
CA ALA A 50 -2.01 -21.89 6.53
C ALA A 50 -2.37 -20.41 6.31
N LEU A 51 -3.26 -19.86 7.13
CA LEU A 51 -3.65 -18.45 7.07
C LEU A 51 -2.59 -17.49 7.63
N SER A 52 -1.64 -18.00 8.44
CA SER A 52 -0.64 -17.16 9.08
C SER A 52 0.32 -16.50 8.09
N TYR A 53 0.93 -15.42 8.53
CA TYR A 53 1.92 -14.63 7.80
C TYR A 53 3.07 -14.26 8.73
N SER A 54 4.14 -13.68 8.17
CA SER A 54 5.30 -13.28 8.95
C SER A 54 5.00 -11.98 9.69
N ILE A 55 5.23 -11.93 11.00
CA ILE A 55 5.01 -10.77 11.86
C ILE A 55 6.37 -10.36 12.42
N PRO A 56 6.80 -9.09 12.22
CA PRO A 56 7.94 -8.55 12.93
C PRO A 56 7.64 -8.50 14.43
N THR A 57 8.39 -9.23 15.24
CA THR A 57 8.33 -9.20 16.70
C THR A 57 9.61 -8.58 17.26
N PRO A 58 9.66 -8.17 18.54
CA PRO A 58 10.88 -7.64 19.15
C PRO A 58 12.07 -8.60 19.06
N ALA A 59 11.81 -9.91 19.08
CA ALA A 59 12.85 -10.94 19.04
C ALA A 59 13.27 -11.32 17.61
N SER A 60 12.33 -11.43 16.67
CA SER A 60 12.61 -11.95 15.31
C SER A 60 11.44 -11.74 14.32
N MET A 61 11.35 -12.58 13.28
CA MET A 61 10.18 -12.70 12.41
C MET A 61 9.46 -14.00 12.75
N GLU A 62 8.26 -13.90 13.31
CA GLU A 62 7.48 -15.07 13.75
C GLU A 62 6.24 -15.25 12.86
N ARG A 63 5.70 -16.48 12.79
CA ARG A 63 4.50 -16.77 12.00
C ARG A 63 3.26 -16.61 12.87
N GLY A 64 2.24 -15.92 12.39
CA GLY A 64 0.99 -15.76 13.13
C GLY A 64 -0.10 -15.01 12.37
N LEU A 65 -1.13 -14.57 13.10
CA LEU A 65 -2.26 -13.81 12.57
C LEU A 65 -2.77 -12.82 13.62
N ALA A 66 -3.36 -11.70 13.18
CA ALA A 66 -4.01 -10.77 14.09
C ALA A 66 -5.33 -11.36 14.61
N LEU A 67 -5.60 -11.16 15.91
CA LEU A 67 -6.82 -11.64 16.58
C LEU A 67 -8.08 -11.01 15.95
N SER A 68 -7.98 -9.76 15.49
CA SER A 68 -9.06 -9.07 14.79
C SER A 68 -9.55 -9.79 13.52
N GLU A 69 -8.73 -10.66 12.90
CA GLU A 69 -9.13 -11.43 11.72
C GLU A 69 -10.13 -12.55 12.05
N LEU A 70 -10.22 -12.98 13.31
CA LEU A 70 -11.05 -14.11 13.75
C LEU A 70 -12.33 -13.69 14.47
N LEU A 71 -12.54 -12.38 14.65
CA LEU A 71 -13.67 -11.81 15.37
C LEU A 71 -14.61 -11.12 14.39
N PRO A 72 -15.92 -11.06 14.68
CA PRO A 72 -16.81 -10.21 13.91
C PRO A 72 -16.38 -8.75 14.07
N PRO A 73 -16.77 -7.84 13.16
CA PRO A 73 -16.48 -6.43 13.36
C PRO A 73 -17.07 -5.96 14.69
N LEU A 74 -16.25 -5.41 15.58
CA LEU A 74 -16.69 -4.93 16.89
C LEU A 74 -16.87 -3.41 16.86
N ILE A 75 -17.99 -2.96 17.43
CA ILE A 75 -18.27 -1.55 17.73
C ILE A 75 -17.30 -1.10 18.82
N GLU A 76 -17.29 -1.85 19.93
CA GLU A 76 -16.44 -1.63 21.08
C GLU A 76 -16.03 -2.96 21.70
N ALA A 77 -14.95 -2.93 22.47
CA ALA A 77 -14.52 -4.00 23.34
C ALA A 77 -13.92 -3.34 24.57
N TRP A 78 -14.30 -3.82 25.75
CA TRP A 78 -13.87 -3.23 27.02
C TRP A 78 -13.00 -4.16 27.85
N GLN A 79 -12.94 -5.45 27.49
CA GLN A 79 -12.11 -6.43 28.17
C GLN A 79 -11.66 -7.56 27.24
N ILE A 80 -10.41 -8.00 27.39
CA ILE A 80 -9.88 -9.22 26.77
C ILE A 80 -9.29 -10.07 27.90
N ASP A 81 -9.90 -11.22 28.16
CA ASP A 81 -9.42 -12.20 29.13
C ASP A 81 -8.71 -13.33 28.39
N CYS A 82 -7.51 -13.69 28.83
CA CYS A 82 -6.68 -14.70 28.21
C CYS A 82 -6.18 -15.69 29.26
N LEU A 83 -6.18 -16.98 28.94
CA LEU A 83 -5.61 -18.04 29.76
C LEU A 83 -4.54 -18.77 28.97
N GLY A 84 -3.34 -18.93 29.53
CA GLY A 84 -2.28 -19.78 29.00
C GLY A 84 -1.56 -20.52 30.12
N SER A 85 -0.43 -21.17 29.82
CA SER A 85 0.30 -21.98 30.81
C SER A 85 0.83 -21.19 32.01
N GLY A 86 1.11 -19.90 31.83
CA GLY A 86 1.55 -18.99 32.89
C GLY A 86 0.43 -18.42 33.77
N GLY A 87 -0.83 -18.79 33.52
CA GLY A 87 -2.02 -18.28 34.22
C GLY A 87 -2.86 -17.32 33.37
N ALA A 88 -3.80 -16.65 34.05
CA ALA A 88 -4.73 -15.72 33.41
C ALA A 88 -4.15 -14.30 33.29
N LYS A 89 -4.45 -13.62 32.19
CA LYS A 89 -4.14 -12.22 31.94
C LYS A 89 -5.37 -11.52 31.38
N SER A 90 -5.63 -10.32 31.88
CA SER A 90 -6.72 -9.48 31.39
C SER A 90 -6.18 -8.13 30.91
N TRP A 91 -6.75 -7.63 29.82
CA TRP A 91 -6.65 -6.25 29.38
C TRP A 91 -8.03 -5.60 29.50
N THR A 92 -8.08 -4.36 29.96
CA THR A 92 -9.31 -3.59 30.12
C THR A 92 -9.10 -2.18 29.58
N GLY A 93 -10.08 -1.63 28.87
CA GLY A 93 -10.00 -0.27 28.31
C GLY A 93 -11.07 -0.06 27.24
N GLU A 94 -11.56 1.17 27.09
CA GLU A 94 -12.61 1.51 26.14
C GLU A 94 -12.14 1.47 24.66
N ASP A 95 -10.83 1.48 24.43
CA ASP A 95 -10.20 1.48 23.11
C ASP A 95 -9.79 0.08 22.61
N LEU A 96 -10.11 -1.00 23.35
CA LEU A 96 -9.54 -2.32 23.03
C LEU A 96 -9.98 -2.86 21.67
N ALA A 97 -11.19 -2.52 21.19
CA ALA A 97 -11.62 -2.94 19.85
C ALA A 97 -10.71 -2.39 18.75
N ASP A 98 -10.15 -1.20 18.97
CA ASP A 98 -9.28 -0.51 18.01
C ASP A 98 -7.86 -1.06 18.04
N ARG A 99 -7.48 -1.65 19.18
CA ARG A 99 -6.18 -2.28 19.41
C ARG A 99 -6.16 -3.76 19.11
N LEU A 100 -7.31 -4.40 18.82
CA LEU A 100 -7.36 -5.82 18.43
C LEU A 100 -6.40 -6.20 17.29
N PRO A 101 -6.13 -5.35 16.27
CA PRO A 101 -5.11 -5.63 15.26
C PRO A 101 -3.67 -5.77 15.81
N GLU A 102 -3.40 -5.27 17.02
CA GLU A 102 -2.10 -5.36 17.71
C GLU A 102 -1.93 -6.65 18.53
N PHE A 103 -3.01 -7.42 18.70
CA PHE A 103 -2.98 -8.72 19.35
C PHE A 103 -2.74 -9.80 18.30
N TYR A 104 -1.61 -10.50 18.41
CA TYR A 104 -1.22 -11.53 17.45
C TYR A 104 -1.25 -12.92 18.08
N LEU A 105 -1.90 -13.85 17.39
CA LEU A 105 -1.78 -15.28 17.63
C LEU A 105 -0.52 -15.77 16.92
N ILE A 106 0.51 -16.11 17.70
CA ILE A 106 1.82 -16.55 17.21
C ILE A 106 1.91 -18.07 17.26
N GLN A 107 2.40 -18.67 16.18
CA GLN A 107 2.64 -20.11 16.12
C GLN A 107 3.83 -20.48 17.02
N GLY A 108 3.57 -21.29 18.05
CA GLY A 108 4.59 -21.97 18.84
C GLY A 108 4.88 -23.38 18.31
N ALA A 109 5.90 -24.02 18.88
CA ALA A 109 6.30 -25.39 18.53
C ALA A 109 5.21 -26.42 18.80
N GLU A 110 4.43 -26.24 19.88
CA GLU A 110 3.42 -27.19 20.36
C GLU A 110 2.03 -26.56 20.52
N GLY A 111 1.81 -25.35 19.99
CA GLY A 111 0.54 -24.64 20.15
C GLY A 111 0.57 -23.22 19.63
N TRP A 112 -0.26 -22.36 20.22
CA TRP A 112 -0.36 -20.94 19.91
C TRP A 112 -0.01 -20.10 21.13
N ASP A 113 0.63 -18.97 20.91
CA ASP A 113 0.87 -17.95 21.92
C ASP A 113 0.05 -16.70 21.55
N LEU A 114 -0.33 -15.90 22.54
CA LEU A 114 -0.86 -14.55 22.31
C LEU A 114 0.23 -13.52 22.58
N LEU A 115 0.50 -12.66 21.61
CA LEU A 115 1.48 -11.57 21.70
C LEU A 115 0.76 -10.23 21.58
N HIS A 116 1.05 -9.30 22.50
CA HIS A 116 0.62 -7.90 22.41
C HIS A 116 1.68 -7.01 23.06
N GLY A 117 2.29 -6.13 22.26
CA GLY A 117 3.50 -5.41 22.66
C GLY A 117 4.60 -6.38 23.08
N ASP A 118 5.15 -6.17 24.27
CA ASP A 118 6.17 -7.07 24.87
C ASP A 118 5.55 -8.22 25.69
N THR A 119 4.22 -8.25 25.85
CA THR A 119 3.55 -9.28 26.64
C THR A 119 3.26 -10.51 25.78
N ARG A 120 3.78 -11.67 26.20
CA ARG A 120 3.53 -12.95 25.54
C ARG A 120 2.89 -13.95 26.50
N ILE A 121 1.70 -14.42 26.17
CA ILE A 121 1.02 -15.51 26.87
C ILE A 121 1.31 -16.81 26.10
N ARG A 122 2.06 -17.71 26.74
CA ARG A 122 2.47 -18.98 26.12
C ARG A 122 1.41 -20.06 26.27
N PHE A 123 1.35 -20.97 25.30
CA PHE A 123 0.44 -22.12 25.30
C PHE A 123 -0.99 -21.69 25.62
N LEU A 124 -1.52 -20.84 24.74
CA LEU A 124 -2.84 -20.27 24.82
C LEU A 124 -3.89 -21.38 24.95
N ALA A 125 -4.73 -21.29 25.98
CA ALA A 125 -5.87 -22.17 26.21
C ALA A 125 -7.17 -21.49 25.78
N SER A 126 -7.37 -20.22 26.12
CA SER A 126 -8.57 -19.48 25.72
C SER A 126 -8.36 -17.96 25.66
N ILE A 127 -9.12 -17.30 24.78
CA ILE A 127 -9.32 -15.85 24.74
C ILE A 127 -10.83 -15.58 24.84
N ASP A 128 -11.26 -14.68 25.71
CA ASP A 128 -12.62 -14.16 25.75
C ASP A 128 -12.59 -12.64 25.59
N VAL A 129 -13.14 -12.16 24.48
CA VAL A 129 -13.29 -10.72 24.21
C VAL A 129 -14.68 -10.31 24.67
N LYS A 130 -14.77 -9.29 25.53
CA LYS A 130 -16.04 -8.68 25.93
C LYS A 130 -16.22 -7.37 25.19
N GLY A 131 -17.31 -7.29 24.44
CA GLY A 131 -17.53 -6.22 23.48
C GLY A 131 -18.82 -6.39 22.69
N ASP A 132 -19.22 -5.33 22.01
CA ASP A 132 -20.41 -5.33 21.16
C ASP A 132 -20.03 -5.55 19.70
N ALA A 133 -20.61 -6.59 19.10
CA ALA A 133 -20.46 -6.86 17.67
C ALA A 133 -21.36 -5.95 16.83
N SER A 134 -20.87 -5.55 15.66
CA SER A 134 -21.66 -4.85 14.66
C SER A 134 -22.67 -5.80 14.01
N HIS A 135 -23.88 -5.29 13.80
CA HIS A 135 -24.96 -5.95 13.06
C HIS A 135 -25.38 -5.13 11.83
N GLU A 136 -24.45 -4.31 11.31
CA GLU A 136 -24.66 -3.51 10.10
C GLU A 136 -24.92 -4.38 8.86
N GLY A 137 -25.46 -3.75 7.81
CA GLY A 137 -25.77 -4.42 6.54
C GLY A 137 -24.54 -4.79 5.71
N GLU A 138 -24.79 -5.24 4.48
CA GLU A 138 -23.72 -5.53 3.52
C GLU A 138 -22.91 -4.27 3.18
N LEU A 139 -21.58 -4.40 3.22
CA LEU A 139 -20.62 -3.40 2.79
C LEU A 139 -20.43 -3.45 1.28
N GLU A 140 -20.43 -2.31 0.61
CA GLU A 140 -19.98 -2.19 -0.78
C GLU A 140 -18.59 -1.55 -0.85
N VAL A 141 -17.69 -2.17 -1.61
CA VAL A 141 -16.32 -1.70 -1.82
C VAL A 141 -16.05 -1.57 -3.31
N TRP A 142 -15.66 -0.38 -3.77
CA TRP A 142 -15.22 -0.18 -5.16
C TRP A 142 -13.70 -0.26 -5.29
N LEU A 143 -13.24 -1.12 -6.19
CA LEU A 143 -11.84 -1.44 -6.44
C LEU A 143 -11.44 -0.99 -7.84
N SER A 144 -10.17 -0.67 -8.03
CA SER A 144 -9.57 -0.33 -9.33
C SER A 144 -8.10 -0.77 -9.37
N TRP A 145 -7.44 -0.54 -10.51
CA TRP A 145 -6.02 -0.82 -10.80
C TRP A 145 -5.66 -2.31 -10.82
N GLU A 146 -4.36 -2.60 -10.98
CA GLU A 146 -3.88 -3.98 -11.04
C GLU A 146 -4.04 -4.67 -9.68
N GLY A 147 -4.48 -5.93 -9.68
CA GLY A 147 -4.67 -6.71 -8.46
C GLY A 147 -6.11 -6.81 -7.96
N VAL A 148 -7.10 -6.32 -8.71
CA VAL A 148 -8.52 -6.42 -8.32
C VAL A 148 -8.95 -7.87 -7.96
N PRO A 149 -8.57 -8.92 -8.73
CA PRO A 149 -8.89 -10.30 -8.36
C PRO A 149 -8.31 -10.72 -6.99
N GLU A 150 -7.04 -10.43 -6.75
CA GLU A 150 -6.33 -10.73 -5.49
C GLU A 150 -6.96 -9.98 -4.32
N LEU A 151 -7.31 -8.71 -4.53
CA LEU A 151 -7.94 -7.89 -3.50
C LEU A 151 -9.37 -8.32 -3.18
N LYS A 152 -10.14 -8.75 -4.18
CA LYS A 152 -11.45 -9.39 -3.97
C LYS A 152 -11.29 -10.66 -3.14
N ALA A 153 -10.26 -11.46 -3.39
CA ALA A 153 -9.98 -12.67 -2.60
C ALA A 153 -9.64 -12.34 -1.14
N GLU A 154 -8.86 -11.30 -0.88
CA GLU A 154 -8.54 -10.83 0.49
C GLU A 154 -9.78 -10.30 1.22
N ILE A 155 -10.63 -9.51 0.54
CA ILE A 155 -11.89 -9.03 1.12
C ILE A 155 -12.85 -10.19 1.40
N GLN A 156 -12.95 -11.16 0.49
CA GLN A 156 -13.79 -12.34 0.68
C GLN A 156 -13.28 -13.23 1.82
N ARG A 157 -11.96 -13.34 1.95
CA ARG A 157 -11.32 -14.04 3.07
C ARG A 157 -11.72 -13.39 4.39
N TRP A 158 -11.61 -12.07 4.51
CA TRP A 158 -12.05 -11.33 5.71
C TRP A 158 -13.53 -11.54 6.01
N ALA A 159 -14.39 -11.40 5.00
CA ALA A 159 -15.83 -11.63 5.12
C ALA A 159 -16.15 -13.04 5.67
N SER A 160 -15.42 -14.06 5.17
CA SER A 160 -15.62 -15.45 5.58
C SER A 160 -15.14 -15.74 7.01
N LEU A 161 -14.04 -15.11 7.45
CA LEU A 161 -13.48 -15.31 8.79
C LEU A 161 -14.28 -14.57 9.88
N THR A 162 -14.75 -13.37 9.55
CA THR A 162 -15.45 -12.50 10.52
C THR A 162 -16.96 -12.72 10.53
N GLY A 163 -17.53 -13.21 9.43
CA GLY A 163 -18.97 -13.30 9.19
C GLY A 163 -19.58 -12.01 8.61
N ALA A 164 -18.77 -11.01 8.28
CA ALA A 164 -19.23 -9.79 7.61
C ALA A 164 -19.71 -10.08 6.17
N LYS A 165 -20.65 -9.28 5.68
CA LYS A 165 -21.13 -9.34 4.29
C LYS A 165 -20.47 -8.23 3.49
N VAL A 166 -19.78 -8.58 2.41
CA VAL A 166 -19.07 -7.60 1.58
C VAL A 166 -19.29 -7.88 0.10
N ARG A 167 -19.64 -6.84 -0.65
CA ARG A 167 -19.74 -6.81 -2.09
C ARG A 167 -18.62 -5.95 -2.68
N ALA A 168 -17.62 -6.60 -3.25
CA ALA A 168 -16.50 -5.93 -3.91
C ALA A 168 -16.75 -5.79 -5.42
N VAL A 169 -16.74 -4.56 -5.93
CA VAL A 169 -17.07 -4.21 -7.32
C VAL A 169 -15.85 -3.64 -8.02
N ASP A 170 -15.58 -4.12 -9.23
CA ASP A 170 -14.55 -3.55 -10.09
C ASP A 170 -15.09 -2.28 -10.77
N VAL A 171 -14.39 -1.18 -10.59
CA VAL A 171 -14.72 0.14 -11.14
C VAL A 171 -13.45 0.77 -11.68
N PRO A 172 -13.27 0.85 -13.01
CA PRO A 172 -12.05 1.38 -13.62
C PRO A 172 -11.67 2.80 -13.14
N ASP A 173 -12.67 3.68 -12.96
CA ASP A 173 -12.48 5.02 -12.41
C ASP A 173 -13.45 5.26 -11.25
N THR A 174 -12.99 4.92 -10.04
CA THR A 174 -13.77 5.03 -8.79
C THR A 174 -14.16 6.47 -8.48
N ARG A 175 -13.24 7.43 -8.69
CA ARG A 175 -13.47 8.86 -8.45
C ARG A 175 -14.58 9.39 -9.36
N SER A 176 -14.44 9.22 -10.67
CA SER A 176 -15.42 9.74 -11.63
C SER A 176 -16.79 9.10 -11.45
N LYS A 177 -16.84 7.78 -11.19
CA LYS A 177 -18.10 7.08 -10.89
C LYS A 177 -18.75 7.62 -9.60
N LEU A 178 -17.99 7.85 -8.53
CA LEU A 178 -18.53 8.36 -7.27
C LEU A 178 -19.15 9.75 -7.45
N LEU A 179 -18.43 10.65 -8.13
CA LEU A 179 -18.93 11.99 -8.42
C LEU A 179 -20.18 11.96 -9.31
N ALA A 180 -20.25 11.06 -10.29
CA ALA A 180 -21.43 10.90 -11.13
C ALA A 180 -22.64 10.39 -10.34
N VAL A 181 -22.44 9.39 -9.48
CA VAL A 181 -23.50 8.85 -8.61
C VAL A 181 -24.05 9.94 -7.68
N GLN A 182 -23.17 10.74 -7.06
CA GLN A 182 -23.60 11.84 -6.19
C GLN A 182 -24.38 12.92 -6.92
N ARG A 183 -23.93 13.34 -8.12
CA ARG A 183 -24.67 14.30 -8.94
C ARG A 183 -26.06 13.80 -9.33
N GLY A 184 -26.20 12.48 -9.53
CA GLY A 184 -27.49 11.86 -9.81
C GLY A 184 -28.38 11.65 -8.57
N GLY A 185 -27.98 12.10 -7.38
CA GLY A 185 -28.68 11.82 -6.13
C GLY A 185 -28.62 10.35 -5.70
N GLY A 186 -27.80 9.55 -6.37
CA GLY A 186 -27.55 8.16 -6.03
C GLY A 186 -26.60 8.04 -4.84
N ARG A 187 -26.40 6.80 -4.40
CA ARG A 187 -25.60 6.49 -3.22
C ARG A 187 -24.33 5.77 -3.61
N GLY A 188 -23.19 6.28 -3.13
CA GLY A 188 -21.89 5.67 -3.33
C GLY A 188 -21.69 4.41 -2.47
N PRO A 189 -20.54 3.71 -2.65
CA PRO A 189 -20.17 2.55 -1.85
C PRO A 189 -19.83 2.97 -0.41
N ASP A 190 -19.62 2.03 0.50
CA ASP A 190 -19.10 2.34 1.84
C ASP A 190 -17.61 2.70 1.76
N LEU A 191 -16.84 1.96 0.95
CA LEU A 191 -15.43 2.17 0.69
C LEU A 191 -15.12 2.27 -0.80
N LEU A 192 -14.09 3.03 -1.15
CA LEU A 192 -13.52 3.03 -2.50
C LEU A 192 -12.01 3.17 -2.46
N MET A 193 -11.32 2.53 -3.39
CA MET A 193 -9.92 2.81 -3.62
C MET A 193 -9.76 4.14 -4.37
N ILE A 194 -8.81 4.96 -3.94
CA ILE A 194 -8.44 6.22 -4.58
C ILE A 194 -6.91 6.35 -4.69
N GLN A 195 -6.46 7.27 -5.52
CA GLN A 195 -5.08 7.77 -5.55
C GLN A 195 -5.01 9.18 -4.96
N SER A 196 -3.83 9.64 -4.55
CA SER A 196 -3.67 10.89 -3.77
C SER A 196 -4.27 12.12 -4.46
N ASP A 197 -4.08 12.26 -5.77
CA ASP A 197 -4.58 13.40 -6.54
C ASP A 197 -6.13 13.46 -6.68
N ASN A 198 -6.83 12.41 -6.24
CA ASN A 198 -8.30 12.38 -6.19
C ASN A 198 -8.84 13.08 -4.94
N VAL A 199 -8.04 13.19 -3.87
CA VAL A 199 -8.46 13.66 -2.54
C VAL A 199 -9.11 15.05 -2.60
N PRO A 200 -8.51 16.08 -3.25
CA PRO A 200 -9.09 17.43 -3.25
C PRO A 200 -10.47 17.51 -3.90
N ASP A 201 -10.64 16.91 -5.09
CA ASP A 201 -11.92 16.93 -5.81
C ASP A 201 -13.03 16.22 -5.00
N LEU A 202 -12.68 15.12 -4.32
CA LEU A 202 -13.63 14.35 -3.51
C LEU A 202 -14.00 15.06 -2.20
N ILE A 203 -13.07 15.83 -1.60
CA ILE A 203 -13.37 16.68 -0.44
C ILE A 203 -14.25 17.86 -0.86
N GLN A 204 -13.94 18.52 -1.98
CA GLN A 204 -14.73 19.63 -2.52
C GLN A 204 -16.18 19.18 -2.80
N ALA A 205 -16.36 17.97 -3.34
CA ALA A 205 -17.68 17.36 -3.53
C ALA A 205 -18.35 16.86 -2.23
N GLN A 206 -17.70 17.01 -1.08
CA GLN A 206 -18.12 16.47 0.21
C GLN A 206 -18.42 14.96 0.14
N ALA A 207 -17.61 14.22 -0.61
CA ALA A 207 -17.85 12.82 -0.92
C ALA A 207 -17.30 11.86 0.15
N LEU A 208 -16.24 12.29 0.84
CA LEU A 208 -15.50 11.47 1.79
C LEU A 208 -15.73 11.91 3.22
N GLN A 209 -15.48 10.99 4.13
CA GLN A 209 -15.25 11.30 5.52
C GLN A 209 -13.79 11.01 5.90
N PRO A 210 -13.23 11.77 6.84
CA PRO A 210 -11.85 11.61 7.31
C PRO A 210 -11.72 10.37 8.19
N LEU A 211 -10.51 9.80 8.21
CA LEU A 211 -10.17 8.55 8.88
C LEU A 211 -9.38 8.77 10.18
N ASP A 212 -9.54 9.93 10.81
CA ASP A 212 -8.77 10.36 11.98
C ASP A 212 -8.89 9.41 13.20
N ARG A 213 -9.90 8.53 13.20
CA ARG A 213 -10.12 7.52 14.25
C ARG A 213 -9.48 6.17 13.96
N ILE A 214 -8.83 6.00 12.82
CA ILE A 214 -8.16 4.73 12.49
C ILE A 214 -6.66 4.92 12.72
N ASP A 215 -6.04 4.03 13.49
CA ASP A 215 -4.60 4.12 13.70
C ASP A 215 -3.86 3.86 12.38
N ALA A 216 -3.02 4.84 12.01
CA ALA A 216 -2.16 4.78 10.84
C ALA A 216 -0.67 4.80 11.25
N SER A 217 -0.35 4.65 12.54
CA SER A 217 1.01 4.72 13.07
C SER A 217 1.94 3.66 12.47
N GLY A 218 1.42 2.47 12.15
CA GLY A 218 2.14 1.39 11.48
C GLY A 218 2.39 1.62 9.99
N LEU A 219 1.80 2.65 9.39
CA LEU A 219 1.97 2.99 7.98
C LEU A 219 3.09 4.00 7.77
N ASP A 220 3.73 3.91 6.61
CA ASP A 220 4.85 4.74 6.28
C ASP A 220 4.43 6.24 6.22
N PRO A 221 5.29 7.17 6.68
CA PRO A 221 4.95 8.59 6.70
C PRO A 221 4.67 9.20 5.33
N LYS A 222 5.30 8.67 4.27
CA LYS A 222 5.12 9.17 2.89
C LYS A 222 3.70 8.85 2.37
N GLY A 223 3.19 7.65 2.66
CA GLY A 223 1.82 7.25 2.36
C GLY A 223 0.80 8.10 3.12
N ARG A 224 1.02 8.34 4.42
CA ARG A 224 0.15 9.23 5.20
C ARG A 224 0.13 10.66 4.65
N ALA A 225 1.27 11.18 4.21
CA ALA A 225 1.34 12.47 3.54
C ALA A 225 0.62 12.49 2.18
N ALA A 226 0.63 11.38 1.44
CA ALA A 226 -0.05 11.26 0.14
C ALA A 226 -1.58 11.46 0.25
N PHE A 227 -2.18 11.06 1.37
CA PHE A 227 -3.61 11.17 1.60
C PHE A 227 -3.99 12.17 2.72
N GLY A 228 -3.01 12.92 3.22
CA GLY A 228 -3.18 13.93 4.25
C GLY A 228 -3.47 15.31 3.64
N LEU A 229 -4.58 15.93 4.02
CA LEU A 229 -4.93 17.29 3.61
C LEU A 229 -5.59 18.03 4.78
N ASP A 230 -5.16 19.27 5.03
CA ASP A 230 -5.62 20.13 6.13
C ASP A 230 -5.54 19.47 7.52
N GLY A 231 -4.46 18.74 7.77
CA GLY A 231 -4.21 18.06 9.04
C GLY A 231 -5.04 16.79 9.27
N ARG A 232 -5.78 16.30 8.27
CA ARG A 232 -6.65 15.13 8.36
C ARG A 232 -6.26 14.06 7.34
N LEU A 233 -6.49 12.80 7.68
CA LEU A 233 -6.25 11.68 6.76
C LEU A 233 -7.55 11.32 6.03
N TRP A 234 -7.54 11.32 4.70
CA TRP A 234 -8.76 11.12 3.89
C TRP A 234 -8.87 9.75 3.23
N ALA A 235 -7.76 9.01 3.17
CA ALA A 235 -7.74 7.61 2.76
C ALA A 235 -6.61 6.89 3.48
N MET A 236 -6.81 5.60 3.75
CA MET A 236 -5.81 4.76 4.38
C MET A 236 -4.84 4.23 3.32
N PRO A 237 -3.53 4.56 3.38
CA PRO A 237 -2.54 4.03 2.45
C PRO A 237 -2.54 2.50 2.43
N PHE A 238 -2.56 1.90 1.23
CA PHE A 238 -2.58 0.45 1.05
C PHE A 238 -1.31 -0.07 0.37
N TYR A 239 -1.00 0.40 -0.83
CA TYR A 239 0.27 0.14 -1.50
C TYR A 239 0.69 1.35 -2.31
N PHE A 240 1.91 1.33 -2.81
CA PHE A 240 2.36 2.28 -3.81
C PHE A 240 3.18 1.60 -4.90
N ASP A 241 3.27 2.31 -6.02
CA ASP A 241 4.18 2.02 -7.11
C ASP A 241 5.29 3.07 -7.15
N THR A 242 6.46 2.67 -7.65
CA THR A 242 7.59 3.57 -7.88
C THR A 242 8.13 3.41 -9.29
N GLN A 243 8.82 4.43 -9.78
CA GLN A 243 9.38 4.47 -11.12
C GLN A 243 10.76 3.82 -11.18
N LEU A 244 11.01 3.03 -12.22
CA LEU A 244 12.21 2.23 -12.41
C LEU A 244 12.71 2.31 -13.86
N VAL A 245 13.98 1.99 -14.05
CA VAL A 245 14.50 1.59 -15.36
C VAL A 245 14.38 0.09 -15.50
N PHE A 246 13.76 -0.39 -16.57
CA PHE A 246 13.74 -1.79 -16.96
C PHE A 246 14.74 -1.99 -18.10
N TYR A 247 15.49 -3.09 -18.08
CA TYR A 247 16.44 -3.40 -19.14
C TYR A 247 16.37 -4.87 -19.56
N ASP A 248 16.62 -5.13 -20.84
CA ASP A 248 16.76 -6.46 -21.41
C ASP A 248 18.15 -7.01 -21.07
N LYS A 249 18.22 -8.12 -20.33
CA LYS A 249 19.49 -8.75 -19.89
C LYS A 249 20.30 -9.34 -21.05
N LYS A 250 19.69 -9.56 -22.21
CA LYS A 250 20.40 -9.98 -23.42
C LYS A 250 21.18 -8.84 -24.03
N GLN A 251 20.68 -7.61 -23.90
CA GLN A 251 21.25 -6.41 -24.51
C GLN A 251 22.10 -5.60 -23.52
N VAL A 252 21.76 -5.62 -22.23
CA VAL A 252 22.50 -4.95 -21.14
C VAL A 252 23.13 -6.03 -20.25
N LYS A 253 24.41 -6.34 -20.52
CA LYS A 253 25.15 -7.42 -19.85
C LYS A 253 25.67 -7.06 -18.46
N ALA A 254 26.07 -5.82 -18.26
CA ALA A 254 26.42 -5.27 -16.97
C ALA A 254 25.20 -4.52 -16.43
N PRO A 255 24.52 -5.01 -15.38
CA PRO A 255 23.44 -4.29 -14.72
C PRO A 255 23.90 -2.88 -14.32
N PRO A 256 23.05 -1.85 -14.46
CA PRO A 256 23.38 -0.54 -13.93
C PRO A 256 23.53 -0.58 -12.40
N ASP A 257 24.60 0.04 -11.89
CA ASP A 257 24.85 0.17 -10.46
C ASP A 257 23.82 1.07 -9.77
N MET A 258 23.64 0.92 -8.45
CA MET A 258 22.68 1.73 -7.68
C MET A 258 22.92 3.25 -7.73
N GLY A 259 24.17 3.66 -8.02
CA GLY A 259 24.62 5.04 -8.08
C GLY A 259 25.01 5.52 -9.48
N TRP A 260 24.66 4.78 -10.53
CA TRP A 260 24.93 5.16 -11.91
C TRP A 260 24.36 6.54 -12.28
N THR A 261 24.94 7.14 -13.29
CA THR A 261 24.70 8.53 -13.67
C THR A 261 24.06 8.65 -15.06
N THR A 262 23.58 9.84 -15.39
CA THR A 262 23.11 10.15 -16.75
C THR A 262 24.22 10.02 -17.79
N ALA A 263 25.49 10.23 -17.42
CA ALA A 263 26.62 9.97 -18.30
C ALA A 263 26.81 8.46 -18.58
N ASP A 264 26.65 7.61 -17.56
CA ASP A 264 26.70 6.16 -17.72
C ASP A 264 25.56 5.66 -18.62
N LEU A 265 24.36 6.22 -18.44
CA LEU A 265 23.20 5.96 -19.30
C LEU A 265 23.48 6.35 -20.76
N GLU A 266 24.11 7.51 -21.02
CA GLU A 266 24.48 7.95 -22.37
C GLU A 266 25.54 7.05 -23.00
N ILE A 267 26.55 6.61 -22.24
CA ILE A 267 27.57 5.67 -22.70
C ILE A 267 26.94 4.32 -23.07
N LEU A 268 26.10 3.77 -22.19
CA LEU A 268 25.37 2.54 -22.43
C LEU A 268 24.47 2.68 -23.68
N ALA A 269 23.78 3.80 -23.81
CA ALA A 269 22.92 4.05 -24.95
C ALA A 269 23.69 4.13 -26.28
N ALA A 270 24.85 4.80 -26.28
CA ALA A 270 25.72 4.87 -27.44
C ALA A 270 26.19 3.47 -27.88
N GLY A 271 26.60 2.62 -26.93
CA GLY A 271 27.02 1.24 -27.20
C GLY A 271 25.92 0.38 -27.81
N ILE A 272 24.71 0.42 -27.24
CA ILE A 272 23.55 -0.32 -27.76
C ILE A 272 23.19 0.16 -29.17
N ARG A 273 23.21 1.48 -29.40
CA ARG A 273 22.93 2.07 -30.71
C ARG A 273 23.97 1.67 -31.75
N ALA A 274 25.24 1.65 -31.40
CA ALA A 274 26.32 1.20 -32.29
C ALA A 274 26.13 -0.28 -32.69
N GLY A 275 25.52 -1.09 -31.82
CA GLY A 275 25.09 -2.46 -32.12
C GLY A 275 23.82 -2.58 -32.96
N GLY A 276 23.25 -1.48 -33.46
CA GLY A 276 22.06 -1.46 -34.32
C GLY A 276 20.73 -1.63 -33.58
N LYS A 277 20.71 -1.47 -32.26
CA LYS A 277 19.51 -1.61 -31.42
C LYS A 277 19.01 -0.26 -30.92
N LYS A 278 17.74 -0.19 -30.50
CA LYS A 278 17.14 1.02 -29.92
C LYS A 278 17.46 1.07 -28.42
N PRO A 279 18.20 2.08 -27.92
CA PRO A 279 18.71 2.00 -26.56
C PRO A 279 17.67 2.20 -25.47
N LEU A 280 16.94 3.31 -25.53
CA LEU A 280 16.00 3.72 -24.48
C LEU A 280 14.67 4.14 -25.08
N SER A 281 13.57 3.82 -24.39
CA SER A 281 12.26 4.40 -24.66
C SER A 281 11.52 4.73 -23.37
N TRP A 282 10.59 5.68 -23.45
CA TRP A 282 9.68 6.07 -22.38
C TRP A 282 8.47 6.81 -22.95
N ASN A 283 7.42 6.93 -22.15
CA ASN A 283 6.27 7.77 -22.46
C ASN A 283 6.59 9.25 -22.16
N VAL A 284 7.39 9.89 -23.01
CA VAL A 284 7.74 11.33 -22.94
C VAL A 284 6.53 12.26 -22.87
N TYR A 285 5.36 11.82 -23.32
CA TYR A 285 4.14 12.62 -23.36
C TYR A 285 3.48 12.73 -21.98
N SER A 286 3.95 11.98 -20.99
CA SER A 286 3.34 11.94 -19.67
C SER A 286 4.11 12.77 -18.66
N ALA A 287 3.38 13.70 -18.03
CA ALA A 287 3.87 14.56 -16.97
C ALA A 287 4.40 13.79 -15.75
N TYR A 288 3.87 12.57 -15.54
CA TYR A 288 4.32 11.65 -14.50
C TYR A 288 5.80 11.29 -14.64
N TRP A 289 6.30 11.11 -15.87
CA TRP A 289 7.72 10.84 -16.11
C TRP A 289 8.57 12.11 -16.13
N LEU A 290 8.04 13.21 -16.68
CA LEU A 290 8.77 14.46 -16.78
C LEU A 290 9.15 15.04 -15.41
N LEU A 291 8.25 15.00 -14.43
CA LEU A 291 8.48 15.61 -13.11
C LEU A 291 9.72 15.05 -12.40
N SER A 292 9.98 13.75 -12.56
CA SER A 292 11.15 13.07 -12.00
C SER A 292 12.45 13.67 -12.51
N PHE A 293 12.47 13.97 -13.81
CA PHE A 293 13.60 14.60 -14.49
C PHE A 293 13.67 16.08 -14.15
N ALA A 294 12.54 16.80 -14.13
CA ALA A 294 12.51 18.19 -13.69
C ALA A 294 13.17 18.36 -12.31
N MET A 295 12.86 17.47 -11.36
CA MET A 295 13.48 17.48 -10.03
C MET A 295 14.97 17.15 -10.05
N GLY A 296 15.38 16.09 -10.77
CA GLY A 296 16.81 15.76 -10.93
C GLY A 296 17.63 16.90 -11.57
N PHE A 297 17.02 17.62 -12.50
CA PHE A 297 17.60 18.79 -13.15
C PHE A 297 17.42 20.09 -12.35
N GLY A 298 16.78 20.07 -11.18
CA GLY A 298 16.83 21.15 -10.20
C GLY A 298 15.50 21.79 -9.79
N LYS A 299 14.34 21.24 -10.18
CA LYS A 299 13.05 21.61 -9.56
C LYS A 299 13.05 21.13 -8.11
N PRO A 300 12.69 21.96 -7.12
CA PRO A 300 12.85 21.60 -5.70
C PRO A 300 11.86 20.54 -5.21
N ALA A 301 10.63 20.54 -5.72
CA ALA A 301 9.56 19.62 -5.34
C ALA A 301 8.52 19.50 -6.48
N ILE A 302 7.56 18.58 -6.33
CA ILE A 302 6.43 18.47 -7.25
C ILE A 302 5.57 19.74 -7.17
N ALA A 303 5.04 20.04 -5.98
CA ALA A 303 4.25 21.23 -5.73
C ALA A 303 5.13 22.40 -5.30
N ASP A 304 4.78 23.59 -5.80
CA ASP A 304 5.33 24.86 -5.35
C ASP A 304 4.70 25.26 -3.99
N PRO A 305 5.27 26.22 -3.24
CA PRO A 305 4.79 26.58 -1.90
C PRO A 305 3.32 27.04 -1.82
N ASP A 306 2.76 27.51 -2.93
CA ASP A 306 1.36 27.92 -3.07
C ASP A 306 0.42 26.75 -3.45
N GLY A 307 0.94 25.52 -3.53
CA GLY A 307 0.19 24.32 -3.91
C GLY A 307 0.06 24.11 -5.42
N GLY A 308 0.52 25.05 -6.24
CA GLY A 308 0.58 24.93 -7.70
C GLY A 308 1.68 23.97 -8.17
N VAL A 309 1.71 23.68 -9.46
CA VAL A 309 2.81 22.92 -10.10
C VAL A 309 3.20 23.67 -11.37
N ARG A 310 4.24 24.51 -11.29
CA ARG A 310 4.68 25.33 -12.43
C ARG A 310 5.54 24.51 -13.40
N PRO A 311 5.21 24.45 -14.70
CA PRO A 311 5.98 23.73 -15.72
C PRO A 311 7.14 24.55 -16.32
N ASP A 312 7.20 25.86 -16.11
CA ASP A 312 8.17 26.77 -16.75
C ASP A 312 9.40 27.07 -15.88
N ASP A 313 9.57 26.33 -14.78
CA ASP A 313 10.70 26.47 -13.87
C ASP A 313 12.02 26.01 -14.52
N PRO A 314 13.18 26.50 -14.03
CA PRO A 314 14.48 26.16 -14.62
C PRO A 314 14.81 24.67 -14.63
N GLY A 315 14.36 23.91 -13.62
CA GLY A 315 14.57 22.46 -13.55
C GLY A 315 13.80 21.72 -14.64
N THR A 316 12.52 22.06 -14.81
CA THR A 316 11.69 21.51 -15.89
C THR A 316 12.26 21.84 -17.27
N LYS A 317 12.68 23.10 -17.51
CA LYS A 317 13.30 23.51 -18.78
C LYS A 317 14.57 22.72 -19.10
N ARG A 318 15.47 22.55 -18.12
CA ARG A 318 16.68 21.73 -18.29
C ARG A 318 16.36 20.25 -18.51
N GLY A 319 15.37 19.72 -17.80
CA GLY A 319 14.87 18.37 -18.01
C GLY A 319 14.40 18.17 -19.45
N VAL A 320 13.47 19.01 -19.93
CA VAL A 320 12.98 18.94 -21.32
C VAL A 320 14.12 19.07 -22.33
N ALA A 321 15.07 19.98 -22.12
CA ALA A 321 16.22 20.14 -23.00
C ALA A 321 17.09 18.87 -23.07
N TRP A 322 17.35 18.21 -21.94
CA TRP A 322 18.09 16.95 -21.90
C TRP A 322 17.33 15.83 -22.62
N ILE A 323 16.01 15.74 -22.44
CA ILE A 323 15.15 14.76 -23.13
C ILE A 323 15.24 14.93 -24.64
N LEU A 324 15.11 16.17 -25.13
CA LEU A 324 15.21 16.48 -26.56
C LEU A 324 16.60 16.13 -27.10
N ALA A 325 17.67 16.46 -26.37
CA ALA A 325 19.03 16.09 -26.77
C ALA A 325 19.23 14.56 -26.87
N MET A 326 18.62 13.78 -25.99
CA MET A 326 18.65 12.31 -26.06
C MET A 326 17.90 11.77 -27.28
N ILE A 327 16.80 12.42 -27.67
CA ILE A 327 16.05 12.10 -28.89
C ILE A 327 16.89 12.45 -30.13
N ASP A 328 17.50 13.63 -30.16
CA ASP A 328 18.32 14.11 -31.29
C ASP A 328 19.56 13.21 -31.51
N LYS A 329 20.18 12.72 -30.44
CA LYS A 329 21.26 11.72 -30.50
C LYS A 329 20.79 10.34 -30.98
N GLY A 330 19.48 10.11 -31.03
CA GLY A 330 18.86 8.81 -31.33
C GLY A 330 19.06 7.79 -30.22
N TYR A 331 19.34 8.23 -28.99
CA TYR A 331 19.47 7.38 -27.82
C TYR A 331 18.12 7.04 -27.21
N LEU A 332 17.16 7.94 -27.39
CA LEU A 332 15.84 7.86 -26.82
C LEU A 332 14.76 7.89 -27.90
N GLU A 333 13.91 6.86 -27.92
CA GLU A 333 12.76 6.79 -28.80
C GLU A 333 11.48 7.19 -28.03
N PRO A 334 10.75 8.24 -28.45
CA PRO A 334 9.53 8.66 -27.78
C PRO A 334 8.34 7.80 -28.23
N LEU A 335 7.77 7.01 -27.31
CA LEU A 335 6.63 6.11 -27.60
C LEU A 335 5.52 6.25 -26.57
N GLU A 336 4.28 5.99 -26.98
CA GLU A 336 3.19 5.76 -26.04
C GLU A 336 3.42 4.47 -25.25
N ARG A 337 2.80 4.39 -24.06
CA ARG A 337 3.02 3.31 -23.08
C ARG A 337 2.95 1.91 -23.71
N ASP A 338 1.87 1.60 -24.42
CA ASP A 338 1.64 0.23 -24.88
C ASP A 338 2.58 -0.17 -26.03
N ALA A 339 2.88 0.77 -26.94
CA ALA A 339 3.86 0.56 -27.99
C ALA A 339 5.27 0.36 -27.41
N MET A 340 5.65 1.17 -26.41
CA MET A 340 6.91 1.03 -25.69
C MET A 340 7.03 -0.35 -25.03
N VAL A 341 6.00 -0.76 -24.27
CA VAL A 341 6.00 -2.05 -23.57
C VAL A 341 6.07 -3.21 -24.56
N GLY A 342 5.31 -3.17 -25.65
CA GLY A 342 5.34 -4.20 -26.69
C GLY A 342 6.72 -4.35 -27.34
N ARG A 343 7.38 -3.23 -27.67
CA ARG A 343 8.72 -3.23 -28.30
C ARG A 343 9.84 -3.62 -27.34
N PHE A 344 9.70 -3.33 -26.05
CA PHE A 344 10.59 -3.87 -25.03
C PHE A 344 10.43 -5.39 -24.89
N ALA A 345 9.19 -5.87 -24.81
CA ALA A 345 8.90 -7.30 -24.70
C ALA A 345 9.40 -8.10 -25.92
N SER A 346 9.42 -7.49 -27.12
CA SER A 346 9.97 -8.12 -28.32
C SER A 346 11.50 -8.03 -28.46
N GLY A 347 12.20 -7.38 -27.52
CA GLY A 347 13.65 -7.16 -27.57
C GLY A 347 14.12 -6.16 -28.64
N ASP A 348 13.21 -5.29 -29.12
CA ASP A 348 13.55 -4.22 -30.06
C ASP A 348 14.18 -3.01 -29.34
N ILE A 349 13.68 -2.72 -28.12
CA ILE A 349 14.20 -1.67 -27.24
C ILE A 349 14.94 -2.32 -26.07
N ALA A 350 16.16 -1.86 -25.80
CA ALA A 350 17.00 -2.44 -24.75
C ALA A 350 16.63 -1.98 -23.34
N MET A 351 16.14 -0.75 -23.17
CA MET A 351 15.75 -0.19 -21.88
C MET A 351 14.47 0.63 -21.99
N ILE A 352 13.62 0.56 -20.96
CA ILE A 352 12.43 1.41 -20.84
C ILE A 352 12.31 2.06 -19.47
N LEU A 353 11.66 3.22 -19.40
CA LEU A 353 11.15 3.75 -18.13
C LEU A 353 9.71 3.30 -17.93
N SER A 354 9.45 2.60 -16.83
CA SER A 354 8.13 2.19 -16.40
C SER A 354 8.04 2.14 -14.87
N GLY A 355 6.89 1.78 -14.33
CA GLY A 355 6.70 1.64 -12.88
C GLY A 355 6.83 0.20 -12.43
N SER A 356 7.00 0.00 -11.13
CA SER A 356 6.99 -1.32 -10.45
C SER A 356 5.76 -2.15 -10.84
N TYR A 357 4.63 -1.52 -11.17
CA TYR A 357 3.43 -2.17 -11.69
C TYR A 357 3.66 -3.04 -12.94
N SER A 358 4.77 -2.86 -13.67
CA SER A 358 5.08 -3.67 -14.87
C SER A 358 5.75 -5.00 -14.54
N ILE A 359 6.32 -5.13 -13.34
CA ILE A 359 7.07 -6.33 -12.92
C ILE A 359 6.21 -7.60 -13.04
N PRO A 360 4.98 -7.68 -12.49
CA PRO A 360 4.22 -8.93 -12.49
C PRO A 360 3.91 -9.42 -13.90
N GLU A 361 3.56 -8.50 -14.81
CA GLU A 361 3.26 -8.86 -16.18
C GLU A 361 4.51 -9.36 -16.92
N PHE A 362 5.65 -8.70 -16.73
CA PHE A 362 6.91 -9.14 -17.33
C PHE A 362 7.38 -10.50 -16.81
N GLU A 363 7.16 -10.78 -15.52
CA GLU A 363 7.39 -12.12 -14.96
C GLU A 363 6.43 -13.16 -15.54
N ARG A 364 5.14 -12.83 -15.62
CA ARG A 364 4.10 -13.72 -16.12
C ARG A 364 4.34 -14.16 -17.57
N ILE A 365 4.83 -13.24 -18.42
CA ILE A 365 5.16 -13.55 -19.82
C ILE A 365 6.56 -14.15 -20.00
N GLY A 366 7.33 -14.33 -18.92
CA GLY A 366 8.66 -14.93 -18.96
C GLY A 366 9.73 -14.05 -19.60
N LEU A 367 9.60 -12.73 -19.53
CA LEU A 367 10.58 -11.80 -20.08
C LEU A 367 11.89 -11.87 -19.28
N ASP A 368 13.04 -11.92 -19.95
CA ASP A 368 14.35 -11.88 -19.31
C ASP A 368 14.82 -10.43 -19.10
N PHE A 369 14.26 -9.80 -18.07
CA PHE A 369 14.54 -8.40 -17.73
C PHE A 369 15.28 -8.26 -16.40
N GLY A 370 15.95 -7.12 -16.23
CA GLY A 370 16.36 -6.58 -14.95
C GLY A 370 15.74 -5.21 -14.70
N VAL A 371 15.89 -4.73 -13.46
CA VAL A 371 15.48 -3.38 -13.05
C VAL A 371 16.64 -2.64 -12.41
N ALA A 372 16.66 -1.33 -12.56
CA ALA A 372 17.63 -0.43 -11.95
C ALA A 372 16.91 0.82 -11.41
N PRO A 373 17.47 1.47 -10.37
CA PRO A 373 16.94 2.75 -9.91
C PRO A 373 17.20 3.82 -10.96
N TYR A 374 16.54 4.96 -10.81
CA TYR A 374 16.81 6.13 -11.65
C TYR A 374 18.23 6.68 -11.43
N PRO A 375 18.91 7.14 -12.50
CA PRO A 375 20.29 7.60 -12.40
C PRO A 375 20.42 8.95 -11.71
N VAL A 376 21.64 9.27 -11.30
CA VAL A 376 22.03 10.61 -10.82
C VAL A 376 22.35 11.51 -12.02
N VAL A 377 21.81 12.73 -12.02
CA VAL A 377 22.11 13.73 -13.06
C VAL A 377 23.55 14.22 -12.87
N SER A 378 24.43 13.90 -13.82
CA SER A 378 25.87 14.21 -13.73
C SER A 378 26.14 15.72 -13.56
N ALA A 379 25.32 16.57 -14.17
CA ALA A 379 25.48 18.02 -14.13
C ALA A 379 25.09 18.66 -12.79
N THR A 380 24.22 18.02 -12.00
CA THR A 380 23.69 18.58 -10.74
C THR A 380 24.10 17.77 -9.51
N GLY A 381 24.56 16.52 -9.69
CA GLY A 381 24.80 15.56 -8.62
C GLY A 381 23.51 15.09 -7.92
N LYS A 382 22.33 15.48 -8.42
CA LYS A 382 21.04 15.12 -7.81
C LYS A 382 20.47 13.86 -8.47
N PRO A 383 19.81 12.96 -7.72
CA PRO A 383 19.10 11.84 -8.31
C PRO A 383 17.95 12.34 -9.18
N ILE A 384 17.66 11.66 -10.28
CA ILE A 384 16.34 11.75 -10.89
C ILE A 384 15.35 11.11 -9.91
N VAL A 385 14.35 11.87 -9.50
CA VAL A 385 13.52 11.55 -8.33
C VAL A 385 12.30 10.74 -8.77
N PRO A 386 12.21 9.43 -8.47
CA PRO A 386 11.05 8.63 -8.85
C PRO A 386 9.79 9.13 -8.12
N LEU A 387 8.66 9.12 -8.80
CA LEU A 387 7.38 9.42 -8.17
C LEU A 387 6.87 8.19 -7.40
N LEU A 388 6.35 8.43 -6.20
CA LEU A 388 5.68 7.43 -5.38
C LEU A 388 4.17 7.60 -5.54
N ASP A 389 3.56 6.65 -6.24
CA ASP A 389 2.14 6.65 -6.56
C ASP A 389 1.37 5.75 -5.60
N TYR A 390 0.85 6.34 -4.53
CA TYR A 390 0.09 5.64 -3.51
C TYR A 390 -1.37 5.42 -3.94
N LYS A 391 -1.86 4.21 -3.67
CA LYS A 391 -3.29 3.88 -3.64
C LYS A 391 -3.72 3.62 -2.21
N GLY A 392 -4.95 4.00 -1.89
CA GLY A 392 -5.50 3.88 -0.55
C GLY A 392 -7.01 3.76 -0.54
N PHE A 393 -7.57 3.35 0.60
CA PHE A 393 -9.01 3.20 0.77
C PHE A 393 -9.60 4.42 1.47
N ALA A 394 -10.54 5.09 0.80
CA ALA A 394 -11.34 6.15 1.40
C ALA A 394 -12.69 5.61 1.85
N MET A 395 -13.25 6.23 2.89
CA MET A 395 -14.62 5.97 3.34
C MET A 395 -15.55 7.06 2.84
N THR A 396 -16.67 6.69 2.22
CA THR A 396 -17.62 7.71 1.76
C THR A 396 -18.38 8.31 2.93
N ARG A 397 -18.78 9.58 2.80
CA ARG A 397 -19.65 10.25 3.77
C ARG A 397 -21.02 9.56 3.91
N THR A 398 -21.41 8.77 2.90
CA THR A 398 -22.71 8.09 2.82
C THR A 398 -22.69 6.63 3.25
N THR A 399 -21.61 6.13 3.86
CA THR A 399 -21.54 4.75 4.39
C THR A 399 -22.76 4.42 5.28
N LYS A 400 -23.28 3.19 5.18
CA LYS A 400 -24.29 2.64 6.11
C LYS A 400 -23.69 1.68 7.13
N ALA A 401 -22.45 1.28 6.92
CA ALA A 401 -21.74 0.35 7.79
C ALA A 401 -20.40 0.97 8.23
N PRO A 402 -20.38 2.11 8.95
CA PRO A 402 -19.15 2.78 9.36
C PRO A 402 -18.24 1.91 10.24
N VAL A 403 -18.80 1.08 11.13
CA VAL A 403 -18.00 0.15 11.95
C VAL A 403 -17.42 -0.94 11.05
N SER A 404 -18.27 -1.48 10.19
CA SER A 404 -18.03 -2.35 9.05
C SER A 404 -16.75 -2.00 8.30
N ALA A 405 -16.86 -0.82 7.70
CA ALA A 405 -15.90 -0.20 6.80
C ALA A 405 -14.59 0.11 7.51
N ARG A 406 -14.65 0.59 8.76
CA ARG A 406 -13.45 0.84 9.58
C ARG A 406 -12.67 -0.44 9.83
N ARG A 407 -13.32 -1.51 10.30
CA ARG A 407 -12.65 -2.80 10.58
C ARG A 407 -12.07 -3.43 9.32
N LEU A 408 -12.74 -3.25 8.17
CA LEU A 408 -12.20 -3.67 6.89
C LEU A 408 -10.97 -2.84 6.47
N ILE A 409 -10.98 -1.51 6.62
CA ILE A 409 -9.79 -0.67 6.38
C ILE A 409 -8.62 -1.12 7.26
N GLU A 410 -8.85 -1.33 8.56
CA GLU A 410 -7.83 -1.81 9.51
C GLU A 410 -7.25 -3.16 9.06
N HIS A 411 -8.10 -4.10 8.65
CA HIS A 411 -7.67 -5.40 8.12
C HIS A 411 -6.83 -5.26 6.84
N LEU A 412 -7.31 -4.49 5.85
CA LEU A 412 -6.63 -4.29 4.57
C LEU A 412 -5.30 -3.55 4.74
N SER A 413 -5.22 -2.61 5.69
CA SER A 413 -3.99 -1.88 6.00
C SER A 413 -3.00 -2.68 6.86
N GLY A 414 -3.42 -3.85 7.36
CA GLY A 414 -2.62 -4.73 8.19
C GLY A 414 -1.47 -5.44 7.48
N ILE A 415 -0.51 -5.89 8.28
CA ILE A 415 0.72 -6.57 7.83
C ILE A 415 0.40 -7.78 6.92
N GLY A 416 -0.59 -8.59 7.31
CA GLY A 416 -0.91 -9.84 6.63
C GLY A 416 -1.47 -9.66 5.23
N VAL A 417 -2.47 -8.78 5.07
CA VAL A 417 -3.07 -8.49 3.75
C VAL A 417 -2.03 -7.87 2.84
N GLN A 418 -1.32 -6.84 3.32
CA GLN A 418 -0.34 -6.17 2.48
C GLN A 418 0.78 -7.11 2.05
N GLN A 419 1.30 -8.00 2.90
CA GLN A 419 2.27 -9.01 2.47
C GLN A 419 1.75 -9.90 1.34
N ARG A 420 0.54 -10.45 1.48
CA ARG A 420 -0.03 -11.36 0.47
C ARG A 420 -0.28 -10.64 -0.85
N PHE A 421 -0.91 -9.46 -0.76
CA PHE A 421 -1.25 -8.66 -1.93
C PHE A 421 0.01 -8.17 -2.67
N THR A 422 0.95 -7.56 -1.94
CA THR A 422 2.10 -6.92 -2.58
C THR A 422 3.14 -7.92 -3.07
N ALA A 423 3.30 -9.06 -2.40
CA ALA A 423 4.19 -10.12 -2.87
C ALA A 423 3.70 -10.75 -4.18
N ALA A 424 2.39 -10.96 -4.33
CA ALA A 424 1.81 -11.52 -5.55
C ALA A 424 1.97 -10.59 -6.78
N LEU A 425 2.08 -9.28 -6.54
CA LEU A 425 1.98 -8.25 -7.56
C LEU A 425 3.20 -7.32 -7.61
N SER A 426 4.30 -7.69 -6.95
CA SER A 426 5.53 -6.88 -6.86
C SER A 426 5.28 -5.39 -6.53
N LYS A 427 4.21 -5.10 -5.79
CA LYS A 427 3.85 -3.75 -5.31
C LYS A 427 4.65 -3.44 -4.04
N LEU A 428 4.69 -2.17 -3.63
CA LEU A 428 5.33 -1.76 -2.39
C LEU A 428 4.25 -1.58 -1.30
N PRO A 429 4.30 -2.32 -0.18
CA PRO A 429 3.35 -2.13 0.91
C PRO A 429 3.54 -0.78 1.61
N ALA A 430 2.44 -0.12 1.96
CA ALA A 430 2.47 1.09 2.79
C ALA A 430 2.66 0.77 4.29
N ASN A 431 2.38 -0.46 4.72
CA ASN A 431 2.59 -0.91 6.08
C ASN A 431 4.08 -1.22 6.31
N SER A 432 4.67 -0.55 7.30
CA SER A 432 6.12 -0.65 7.58
C SER A 432 6.55 -2.06 7.98
N GLY A 433 5.68 -2.81 8.67
CA GLY A 433 5.94 -4.21 9.02
C GLY A 433 5.93 -5.12 7.81
N ALA A 434 4.97 -4.94 6.89
CA ALA A 434 4.95 -5.67 5.62
C ALA A 434 6.14 -5.29 4.72
N TRP A 435 6.55 -4.02 4.71
CA TRP A 435 7.75 -3.57 3.99
C TRP A 435 9.01 -4.28 4.49
N LYS A 436 9.22 -4.34 5.81
CA LYS A 436 10.34 -5.06 6.43
C LYS A 436 10.35 -6.54 6.07
N VAL A 437 9.18 -7.19 6.00
CA VAL A 437 9.10 -8.60 5.59
C VAL A 437 9.49 -8.78 4.11
N SER A 438 9.17 -7.80 3.26
CA SER A 438 9.49 -7.86 1.83
C SER A 438 10.99 -7.89 1.51
N GLU A 439 11.86 -7.47 2.44
CA GLU A 439 13.33 -7.50 2.31
C GLU A 439 13.86 -8.88 1.88
N LYS A 440 13.21 -9.94 2.36
CA LYS A 440 13.63 -11.33 2.10
C LYS A 440 12.81 -12.03 1.02
N SER A 441 11.61 -11.54 0.71
CA SER A 441 10.68 -12.22 -0.20
C SER A 441 10.58 -11.59 -1.58
N ASN A 442 10.94 -10.31 -1.74
CA ASN A 442 10.88 -9.62 -3.02
C ASN A 442 12.28 -9.51 -3.64
N ARG A 443 12.50 -10.19 -4.76
CA ARG A 443 13.79 -10.20 -5.47
C ARG A 443 14.24 -8.83 -5.99
N TYR A 444 13.33 -7.87 -6.08
CA TYR A 444 13.60 -6.50 -6.50
C TYR A 444 13.74 -5.52 -5.33
N HIS A 445 13.67 -6.00 -4.09
CA HIS A 445 13.58 -5.16 -2.90
C HIS A 445 14.68 -4.10 -2.85
N ALA A 446 15.95 -4.44 -3.12
CA ALA A 446 17.04 -3.46 -3.05
C ALA A 446 16.84 -2.25 -3.99
N VAL A 447 16.41 -2.50 -5.22
CA VAL A 447 16.16 -1.44 -6.22
C VAL A 447 14.90 -0.64 -5.88
N LEU A 448 13.85 -1.34 -5.43
CA LEU A 448 12.61 -0.73 -4.97
C LEU A 448 12.82 0.14 -3.73
N ALA A 449 13.61 -0.33 -2.77
CA ALA A 449 13.97 0.39 -1.55
C ALA A 449 14.74 1.65 -1.87
N ARG A 450 15.71 1.58 -2.78
CA ARG A 450 16.42 2.77 -3.25
C ARG A 450 15.46 3.79 -3.84
N SER A 451 14.57 3.35 -4.72
CA SER A 451 13.59 4.24 -5.38
C SER A 451 12.58 4.82 -4.39
N ALA A 452 12.11 4.03 -3.43
CA ALA A 452 11.23 4.48 -2.35
C ALA A 452 11.92 5.51 -1.43
N GLU A 453 13.20 5.32 -1.12
CA GLU A 453 13.99 6.22 -0.27
C GLU A 453 14.09 7.63 -0.90
N ILE A 454 14.59 7.71 -2.14
CA ILE A 454 14.79 8.98 -2.84
C ILE A 454 13.51 9.57 -3.44
N GLY A 455 12.44 8.79 -3.52
CA GLY A 455 11.24 9.16 -4.26
C GLY A 455 10.41 10.26 -3.62
N ALA A 456 9.75 11.04 -4.48
CA ALA A 456 8.83 12.10 -4.11
C ALA A 456 7.38 11.60 -4.12
N VAL A 457 6.64 11.93 -3.06
CA VAL A 457 5.23 11.60 -2.91
C VAL A 457 4.40 12.47 -3.84
N ILE A 458 3.49 11.88 -4.62
CA ILE A 458 2.48 12.65 -5.35
C ILE A 458 1.54 13.30 -4.34
N PRO A 459 1.49 14.65 -4.27
CA PRO A 459 0.72 15.33 -3.25
C PRO A 459 -0.79 15.24 -3.53
N PRO A 460 -1.64 15.30 -2.50
CA PRO A 460 -3.08 15.47 -2.65
C PRO A 460 -3.40 16.93 -3.03
N SER A 461 -3.01 17.34 -4.24
CA SER A 461 -3.14 18.72 -4.74
C SER A 461 -3.94 18.81 -6.05
N SER A 462 -4.87 19.76 -6.11
CA SER A 462 -5.58 20.13 -7.35
C SER A 462 -4.62 20.67 -8.41
N GLY A 463 -3.53 21.33 -8.00
CA GLY A 463 -2.45 21.80 -8.87
C GLY A 463 -1.78 20.66 -9.64
N TYR A 464 -1.55 19.53 -8.99
CA TYR A 464 -0.99 18.34 -9.65
C TYR A 464 -1.95 17.78 -10.71
N SER A 465 -3.24 17.66 -10.39
CA SER A 465 -4.27 17.20 -11.33
C SER A 465 -4.37 18.11 -12.56
N ALA A 466 -4.37 19.44 -12.36
CA ALA A 466 -4.39 20.42 -13.46
C ALA A 466 -3.12 20.34 -14.31
N TYR A 467 -1.95 20.22 -13.68
CA TYR A 467 -0.66 20.06 -14.36
C TYR A 467 -0.62 18.80 -15.23
N LYS A 468 -1.00 17.65 -14.68
CA LYS A 468 -0.97 16.36 -15.41
C LYS A 468 -1.79 16.42 -16.70
N ASN A 469 -3.01 16.96 -16.62
CA ASN A 469 -3.91 17.05 -17.77
C ASN A 469 -3.42 18.04 -18.83
N THR A 470 -2.85 19.17 -18.39
CA THR A 470 -2.34 20.21 -19.30
C THR A 470 -1.07 19.74 -20.00
N MET A 471 -0.11 19.22 -19.23
CA MET A 471 1.21 18.84 -19.74
C MET A 471 1.16 17.71 -20.76
N TRP A 472 0.18 16.80 -20.67
CA TRP A 472 -0.02 15.76 -21.67
C TRP A 472 -0.17 16.34 -23.09
N LYS A 473 -0.91 17.44 -23.26
CA LYS A 473 -1.07 18.11 -24.56
C LYS A 473 0.17 18.92 -24.93
N ILE A 474 0.71 19.68 -23.98
CA ILE A 474 1.86 20.57 -24.21
C ILE A 474 3.10 19.79 -24.67
N LEU A 475 3.36 18.64 -24.05
CA LEU A 475 4.52 17.81 -24.41
C LEU A 475 4.42 17.30 -25.85
N ARG A 476 3.22 17.03 -26.36
CA ARG A 476 3.02 16.70 -27.78
C ARG A 476 3.40 17.84 -28.72
N PHE A 477 3.03 19.08 -28.38
CA PHE A 477 3.40 20.23 -29.20
C PHE A 477 4.91 20.47 -29.21
N ILE A 478 5.58 20.24 -28.08
CA ILE A 478 7.05 20.30 -27.99
C ILE A 478 7.67 19.22 -28.87
N LEU A 479 7.25 17.95 -28.71
CA LEU A 479 7.85 16.80 -29.41
C LEU A 479 7.54 16.81 -30.91
N ALA A 480 6.41 17.37 -31.32
CA ALA A 480 6.07 17.58 -32.74
C ALA A 480 6.79 18.80 -33.36
N GLY A 481 7.59 19.54 -32.58
CA GLY A 481 8.25 20.77 -33.04
C GLY A 481 7.29 21.92 -33.36
N SER A 482 6.00 21.78 -33.02
CA SER A 482 4.97 22.79 -33.28
C SER A 482 5.07 23.98 -32.35
N MET A 483 5.71 23.82 -31.19
CA MET A 483 6.02 24.91 -30.25
C MET A 483 7.44 24.76 -29.71
N LYS A 484 8.15 25.88 -29.56
CA LYS A 484 9.45 25.90 -28.87
C LYS A 484 9.25 25.57 -27.37
N PRO A 485 10.15 24.80 -26.74
CA PRO A 485 10.00 24.36 -25.35
C PRO A 485 9.64 25.48 -24.36
N ASP A 486 10.38 26.59 -24.37
CA ASP A 486 10.13 27.69 -23.42
C ASP A 486 8.75 28.33 -23.58
N ALA A 487 8.31 28.54 -24.83
CA ALA A 487 7.00 29.10 -25.12
C ALA A 487 5.88 28.13 -24.74
N ALA A 488 6.07 26.83 -25.01
CA ALA A 488 5.12 25.79 -24.66
C ALA A 488 4.95 25.62 -23.15
N LEU A 489 6.05 25.65 -22.39
CA LEU A 489 6.00 25.58 -20.92
C LEU A 489 5.39 26.84 -20.30
N ALA A 490 5.65 28.03 -20.85
CA ALA A 490 5.01 29.26 -20.41
C ALA A 490 3.48 29.24 -20.66
N GLU A 491 3.04 28.73 -21.82
CA GLU A 491 1.62 28.55 -22.10
C GLU A 491 0.99 27.50 -21.18
N ALA A 492 1.70 26.41 -20.90
CA ALA A 492 1.25 25.40 -19.95
C ALA A 492 0.99 26.00 -18.56
N ARG A 493 1.89 26.86 -18.08
CA ARG A 493 1.69 27.58 -16.82
C ARG A 493 0.42 28.43 -16.86
N ARG A 494 0.22 29.22 -17.91
CA ARG A 494 -0.98 30.05 -18.07
C ARG A 494 -2.27 29.23 -18.01
N LEU A 495 -2.29 28.07 -18.67
CA LEU A 495 -3.44 27.17 -18.66
C LEU A 495 -3.67 26.51 -17.29
N ILE A 496 -2.61 26.13 -16.58
CA ILE A 496 -2.72 25.57 -15.23
C ILE A 496 -3.26 26.63 -14.26
N ASP A 497 -2.71 27.84 -14.29
CA ASP A 497 -3.12 28.94 -13.43
C ASP A 497 -4.61 29.30 -13.68
N ALA A 498 -5.06 29.32 -14.95
CA ALA A 498 -6.46 29.53 -15.30
C ALA A 498 -7.39 28.43 -14.76
N ASN A 499 -7.01 27.15 -14.93
CA ASN A 499 -7.80 26.02 -14.41
C ASN A 499 -7.93 26.03 -12.88
N LEU A 500 -6.97 26.59 -12.17
CA LEU A 500 -7.00 26.71 -10.71
C LEU A 500 -7.83 27.91 -10.24
N ALA A 501 -7.87 29.00 -11.02
CA ALA A 501 -8.69 30.17 -10.70
C ALA A 501 -10.20 29.96 -10.90
N GLU A 502 -10.58 28.98 -11.73
CA GLU A 502 -11.99 28.61 -11.99
C GLU A 502 -12.61 27.66 -10.94
N ARG A 503 -11.81 27.18 -9.98
CA ARG A 503 -12.21 26.23 -8.93
C ARG A 503 -12.38 26.92 -7.58
#